data_AF-A0A1K1RMM7-F1
#
_entry.id   AF-A0A1K1RMM7-F1
#
_cell.length_a   1.000
_cell.length_b   1.000
_cell.length_c   1.000
_cell.angle_alpha   90.00
_cell.angle_beta   90.00
_cell.angle_gamma   90.00
#
_symmetry.space_group_name_H-M   'P 1'
#
loop_
_entity.id
_entity.type
_entity.pdbx_description
1 polymer ?
#
loop_
_entity_poly.entity_id
_entity_poly.type
_entity_poly.pdbx_seq_one_letter_code
_entity_poly.pdbx_strand_id
1 'polypeptide(L)'
;MSCDVYANGDEIACKAGGGKVIAAFPDVCLTPPPPPGGPIPVPYPDTSFSKDMKKGSKTVKIENKEIMLKNRSFYKTSPLGDEAATRSQGAGVITHVITGKTYFVSWSMDVLFEGQNVDRHTDLTTSNHASPAANAAVPMVNTAKYSPVQQDAKVPGKHKCECCGGAAHSKAQANGEYMTEDQFYGTAENPKNAAVLAKVRANPKCRHLLPPAGKQPSGCNKYYVTSKREKANIENDWAINRPGYMRWKEVGQGEPVAHRVPKAAGGCPSGQGNLAPTGKKCEKLEGELSALQETRINSFPRPE
;
A
#
# COMPACT_ATOMS: atom_id res chain seq x y z
N MET A 1 16.89 4.92 2.61
CA MET A 1 16.62 3.53 3.04
C MET A 1 15.19 3.46 3.57
N SER A 2 14.57 2.29 3.49
CA SER A 2 13.23 2.02 4.02
C SER A 2 13.35 1.09 5.22
N CYS A 3 12.33 1.08 6.08
CA CYS A 3 12.13 0.02 7.06
C CYS A 3 11.48 -1.21 6.41
N ASP A 4 10.70 -1.04 5.33
CA ASP A 4 9.95 -2.09 4.61
C ASP A 4 9.07 -2.98 5.52
N VAL A 5 8.70 -2.47 6.70
CA VAL A 5 7.76 -3.08 7.64
C VAL A 5 6.61 -2.10 7.84
N TYR A 6 5.38 -2.62 7.73
CA TYR A 6 4.17 -1.81 7.63
C TYR A 6 3.16 -2.19 8.70
N ALA A 7 2.42 -1.19 9.18
CA ALA A 7 1.28 -1.33 10.07
C ALA A 7 0.09 -0.56 9.49
N ASN A 8 -1.03 -1.24 9.27
CA ASN A 8 -2.22 -0.72 8.59
C ASN A 8 -1.94 -0.10 7.21
N GLY A 9 -0.95 -0.63 6.47
CA GLY A 9 -0.57 -0.12 5.14
C GLY A 9 0.44 1.03 5.15
N ASP A 10 0.84 1.53 6.31
CA ASP A 10 1.81 2.62 6.48
C ASP A 10 3.14 2.11 7.05
N GLU A 11 4.26 2.62 6.56
CA GLU A 11 5.59 2.18 7.05
C GLU A 11 5.77 2.57 8.51
N ILE A 12 6.20 1.61 9.34
CA ILE A 12 6.51 1.89 10.74
C ILE A 12 7.73 2.82 10.80
N ALA A 13 7.62 3.91 11.56
CA ALA A 13 8.73 4.84 11.75
C ALA A 13 9.86 4.14 12.51
N CYS A 14 10.95 3.83 11.82
CA CYS A 14 12.12 3.16 12.40
C CYS A 14 13.40 3.94 12.12
N LYS A 15 14.41 3.73 12.97
CA LYS A 15 15.68 4.47 12.89
C LYS A 15 16.53 4.14 11.67
N ALA A 16 16.38 2.94 11.13
CA ALA A 16 17.05 2.54 9.89
C ALA A 16 16.36 3.12 8.64
N GLY A 17 15.12 3.59 8.80
CA GLY A 17 14.29 4.10 7.71
C GLY A 17 14.61 5.52 7.26
N GLY A 18 13.82 5.97 6.30
CA GLY A 18 13.89 7.30 5.70
C GLY A 18 12.79 8.25 6.15
N GLY A 19 12.07 7.91 7.22
CA GLY A 19 10.98 8.73 7.77
C GLY A 19 11.46 10.13 8.14
N LYS A 20 10.68 11.16 7.81
CA LYS A 20 11.03 12.56 8.07
C LYS A 20 9.78 13.44 8.16
N VAL A 21 9.87 14.48 8.98
CA VAL A 21 8.93 15.59 8.99
C VAL A 21 9.56 16.70 8.18
N ILE A 22 8.85 17.20 7.17
CA ILE A 22 9.37 18.19 6.22
C ILE A 22 8.72 19.53 6.51
N ALA A 23 9.55 20.55 6.73
CA ALA A 23 9.12 21.95 6.86
C ALA A 23 7.90 22.13 7.78
N ALA A 24 7.99 21.63 9.01
CA ALA A 24 7.01 21.91 10.03
C ALA A 24 6.98 23.41 10.32
N PHE A 25 5.86 24.03 9.93
CA PHE A 25 5.74 25.47 9.80
C PHE A 25 4.31 25.90 10.19
N PRO A 26 4.14 27.05 10.85
CA PRO A 26 5.19 27.96 11.31
C PRO A 26 5.80 27.55 12.67
N ASP A 27 7.13 27.56 12.77
CA ASP A 27 7.86 27.57 14.04
C ASP A 27 8.29 29.00 14.38
N VAL A 28 7.50 29.73 15.18
CA VAL A 28 7.77 31.15 15.43
C VAL A 28 8.85 31.31 16.50
N CYS A 29 10.00 31.86 16.11
CA CYS A 29 11.13 32.11 17.01
C CYS A 29 11.55 33.58 17.02
N LEU A 30 12.05 34.03 18.17
CA LEU A 30 12.58 35.36 18.39
C LEU A 30 14.00 35.48 17.82
N THR A 31 14.14 36.39 16.86
CA THR A 31 15.31 36.52 15.98
C THR A 31 15.92 37.92 16.09
N PRO A 32 17.25 38.09 15.88
CA PRO A 32 17.88 39.41 15.95
C PRO A 32 17.25 40.46 15.03
N PRO A 33 17.41 41.77 15.35
CA PRO A 33 18.41 42.37 16.24
C PRO A 33 18.04 42.41 17.75
N PRO A 34 19.03 42.53 18.65
CA PRO A 34 18.77 42.77 20.08
C PRO A 34 18.20 44.18 20.34
N PRO A 35 17.67 44.47 21.55
CA PRO A 35 17.21 45.81 21.95
C PRO A 35 18.25 46.92 21.66
N PRO A 36 17.83 48.15 21.28
CA PRO A 36 16.46 48.68 21.33
C PRO A 36 15.55 48.31 20.15
N GLY A 37 16.07 47.65 19.10
CA GLY A 37 15.27 47.19 17.96
C GLY A 37 14.27 46.07 18.33
N GLY A 38 14.61 45.29 19.36
CA GLY A 38 13.81 44.20 19.90
C GLY A 38 13.84 42.95 19.00
N PRO A 39 13.79 41.74 19.57
CA PRO A 39 13.77 40.55 18.75
C PRO A 39 12.45 40.46 17.97
N ILE A 40 12.56 40.04 16.70
CA ILE A 40 11.42 39.96 15.79
C ILE A 40 10.92 38.51 15.77
N PRO A 41 9.60 38.27 15.93
CA PRO A 41 9.02 36.95 15.71
C PRO A 41 9.12 36.57 14.23
N VAL A 42 9.89 35.52 13.91
CA VAL A 42 10.08 35.01 12.56
C VAL A 42 9.63 33.56 12.49
N PRO A 43 8.78 33.16 11.53
CA PRO A 43 8.39 31.77 11.36
C PRO A 43 9.46 30.99 10.58
N TYR A 44 9.91 29.89 11.15
CA TYR A 44 10.91 28.98 10.57
C TYR A 44 10.28 27.66 10.10
N PRO A 45 10.82 27.03 9.04
CA PRO A 45 10.45 25.69 8.63
C PRO A 45 11.38 24.63 9.26
N ASP A 46 10.83 23.80 10.13
CA ASP A 46 11.60 22.76 10.82
C ASP A 46 11.60 21.43 10.06
N THR A 47 12.75 20.76 9.95
CA THR A 47 12.86 19.43 9.33
C THR A 47 13.56 18.45 10.24
N SER A 48 12.92 17.31 10.51
CA SER A 48 13.47 16.26 11.38
C SER A 48 13.44 14.88 10.73
N PHE A 49 14.35 14.00 11.17
CA PHE A 49 14.60 12.71 10.55
C PHE A 49 14.54 11.57 11.56
N SER A 50 13.92 10.46 11.14
CA SER A 50 13.82 9.21 11.90
C SER A 50 15.18 8.61 12.30
N LYS A 51 16.22 8.78 11.48
CA LYS A 51 17.60 8.35 11.82
C LYS A 51 18.11 8.95 13.14
N ASP A 52 17.61 10.13 13.52
CA ASP A 52 18.00 10.85 14.73
C ASP A 52 17.08 10.54 15.92
N MET A 53 16.20 9.54 15.80
CA MET A 53 15.30 9.18 16.88
C MET A 53 16.03 8.71 18.13
N LYS A 54 15.37 8.92 19.27
CA LYS A 54 15.82 8.51 20.59
C LYS A 54 14.66 7.87 21.36
N LYS A 55 15.01 7.06 22.35
CA LYS A 55 14.09 6.35 23.24
C LYS A 55 13.13 5.39 22.52
N GLY A 56 13.55 4.81 21.40
CA GLY A 56 12.78 3.81 20.68
C GLY A 56 12.59 2.51 21.47
N SER A 57 12.04 1.51 20.80
CA SER A 57 11.93 0.14 21.28
C SER A 57 13.29 -0.46 21.71
N LYS A 58 13.24 -1.43 22.63
CA LYS A 58 14.39 -2.20 23.09
C LYS A 58 14.43 -3.62 22.49
N THR A 59 13.28 -4.30 22.44
CA THR A 59 13.16 -5.70 22.03
C THR A 59 12.79 -5.84 20.56
N VAL A 60 11.84 -5.03 20.08
CA VAL A 60 11.44 -5.03 18.67
C VAL A 60 12.41 -4.19 17.86
N LYS A 61 13.01 -4.75 16.82
CA LYS A 61 13.98 -4.05 15.97
C LYS A 61 13.69 -4.27 14.50
N ILE A 62 13.88 -3.23 13.71
CA ILE A 62 13.91 -3.30 12.24
C ILE A 62 15.34 -3.01 11.81
N GLU A 63 15.93 -3.89 11.00
CA GLU A 63 17.35 -3.81 10.60
C GLU A 63 18.30 -3.61 11.79
N ASN A 64 18.06 -4.33 12.89
CA ASN A 64 18.82 -4.23 14.14
C ASN A 64 18.78 -2.85 14.82
N LYS A 65 17.86 -1.96 14.43
CA LYS A 65 17.67 -0.64 15.04
C LYS A 65 16.28 -0.52 15.68
N GLU A 66 16.20 0.41 16.63
CA GLU A 66 14.97 0.72 17.37
C GLU A 66 13.88 1.30 16.46
N ILE A 67 12.62 1.09 16.85
CA ILE A 67 11.42 1.64 16.22
C ILE A 67 10.76 2.67 17.12
N MET A 68 9.93 3.54 16.55
CA MET A 68 9.20 4.57 17.29
C MET A 68 7.98 3.99 18.01
N LEU A 69 7.90 4.32 19.30
CA LEU A 69 6.81 4.00 20.19
C LEU A 69 6.13 5.28 20.67
N LYS A 70 4.79 5.27 20.59
CA LYS A 70 3.90 6.31 21.10
C LYS A 70 4.32 6.81 22.48
N ASN A 71 4.24 8.12 22.68
CA ASN A 71 4.49 8.84 23.95
C ASN A 71 5.87 8.61 24.59
N ARG A 72 6.77 7.90 23.92
CA ARG A 72 8.07 7.53 24.47
C ARG A 72 9.21 8.02 23.57
N SER A 73 9.05 7.80 22.27
CA SER A 73 10.08 8.03 21.27
C SER A 73 9.92 9.42 20.65
N PHE A 74 11.01 9.99 20.14
CA PHE A 74 11.00 11.29 19.48
C PHE A 74 12.18 11.43 18.52
N TYR A 75 12.06 12.31 17.53
CA TYR A 75 13.20 12.73 16.72
C TYR A 75 13.96 13.85 17.43
N LYS A 76 15.29 13.75 17.44
CA LYS A 76 16.19 14.78 17.98
C LYS A 76 17.22 15.16 16.92
N THR A 77 16.71 15.66 15.81
CA THR A 77 17.51 16.17 14.69
C THR A 77 18.16 17.49 15.06
N SER A 78 19.41 17.67 14.64
CA SER A 78 20.13 18.93 14.72
C SER A 78 21.09 19.00 13.53
N PRO A 79 21.08 20.09 12.74
CA PRO A 79 20.19 21.25 12.85
C PRO A 79 18.73 20.94 12.46
N LEU A 80 17.76 21.65 13.04
CA LEU A 80 16.32 21.53 12.82
C LEU A 80 15.80 22.53 11.78
N GLY A 81 16.36 23.74 11.70
CA GLY A 81 15.92 24.80 10.76
C GLY A 81 15.69 26.17 11.39
N ASP A 82 15.70 26.26 12.72
CA ASP A 82 15.43 27.45 13.53
C ASP A 82 16.70 28.10 14.11
N GLU A 83 17.90 27.65 13.70
CA GLU A 83 19.18 28.06 14.28
C GLU A 83 19.54 29.54 14.07
N ALA A 84 18.85 30.25 13.17
CA ALA A 84 19.02 31.69 12.99
C ALA A 84 18.40 32.50 14.14
N ALA A 85 17.46 31.92 14.90
CA ALA A 85 17.00 32.49 16.15
C ALA A 85 18.13 32.48 17.20
N THR A 86 17.99 33.26 18.27
CA THR A 86 19.02 33.31 19.32
C THR A 86 18.43 33.02 20.70
N ARG A 87 19.06 32.11 21.46
CA ARG A 87 18.61 31.77 22.82
C ARG A 87 18.60 32.98 23.76
N SER A 88 19.57 33.89 23.62
CA SER A 88 19.63 35.14 24.40
C SER A 88 18.49 36.10 24.09
N GLN A 89 17.69 35.84 23.04
CA GLN A 89 16.53 36.61 22.64
C GLN A 89 15.22 35.87 22.90
N GLY A 90 15.27 34.73 23.60
CA GLY A 90 14.07 33.98 24.00
C GLY A 90 13.70 32.82 23.09
N ALA A 91 14.38 32.61 21.95
CA ALA A 91 14.18 31.45 21.07
C ALA A 91 12.69 31.26 20.64
N GLY A 92 12.20 30.02 20.54
CA GLY A 92 10.78 29.76 20.27
C GLY A 92 9.85 30.50 21.23
N VAL A 93 8.83 31.18 20.70
CA VAL A 93 7.92 32.04 21.48
C VAL A 93 7.12 31.28 22.54
N ILE A 94 6.94 29.96 22.38
CA ILE A 94 6.25 29.09 23.33
C ILE A 94 7.26 28.31 24.17
N THR A 95 8.24 27.67 23.53
CA THR A 95 9.08 26.66 24.19
C THR A 95 10.38 27.21 24.73
N HIS A 96 10.79 28.41 24.30
CA HIS A 96 12.10 29.00 24.57
C HIS A 96 13.28 28.09 24.20
N VAL A 97 13.09 27.23 23.20
CA VAL A 97 14.10 26.32 22.67
C VAL A 97 14.42 26.67 21.21
N ILE A 98 15.69 26.43 20.86
CA ILE A 98 16.18 26.37 19.49
C ILE A 98 16.61 24.92 19.30
N THR A 99 16.06 24.26 18.28
CA THR A 99 16.32 22.84 17.96
C THR A 99 15.77 21.86 19.00
N GLY A 100 14.46 21.93 19.26
CA GLY A 100 13.74 21.02 20.16
C GLY A 100 13.47 19.63 19.58
N LYS A 101 12.65 18.84 20.29
CA LYS A 101 12.27 17.48 19.85
C LYS A 101 11.06 17.54 18.91
N THR A 102 10.94 16.56 18.02
CA THR A 102 9.70 16.29 17.27
C THR A 102 9.01 15.05 17.85
N TYR A 103 7.74 15.19 18.24
CA TYR A 103 6.91 14.11 18.79
C TYR A 103 5.78 13.76 17.85
N PHE A 104 5.40 12.48 17.84
CA PHE A 104 4.18 12.01 17.22
C PHE A 104 2.97 12.31 18.12
N VAL A 105 1.88 12.75 17.49
CA VAL A 105 0.59 13.04 18.13
C VAL A 105 -0.54 12.15 17.58
N SER A 106 -0.24 11.28 16.60
CA SER A 106 -1.06 10.14 16.21
C SER A 106 -0.19 8.90 16.00
N TRP A 107 -0.82 7.73 15.93
CA TRP A 107 -0.17 6.41 15.89
C TRP A 107 -1.17 5.35 15.38
N SER A 108 -0.71 4.12 15.14
CA SER A 108 -1.58 2.97 14.84
C SER A 108 -2.58 2.69 15.96
N MET A 109 -3.83 2.41 15.63
CA MET A 109 -4.89 2.16 16.63
C MET A 109 -4.88 0.74 17.22
N ASP A 110 -4.24 -0.21 16.54
CA ASP A 110 -4.36 -1.65 16.82
C ASP A 110 -3.01 -2.41 16.79
N VAL A 111 -1.95 -1.85 16.19
CA VAL A 111 -0.62 -2.45 16.20
C VAL A 111 0.19 -1.90 17.37
N LEU A 112 0.54 -2.80 18.30
CA LEU A 112 1.31 -2.48 19.49
C LEU A 112 2.63 -3.25 19.52
N PHE A 113 3.74 -2.55 19.78
CA PHE A 113 5.03 -3.13 20.12
C PHE A 113 5.42 -2.72 21.53
N GLU A 114 5.90 -3.68 22.33
CA GLU A 114 6.20 -3.46 23.76
C GLU A 114 5.01 -2.89 24.55
N GLY A 115 3.78 -3.24 24.15
CA GLY A 115 2.55 -2.72 24.76
C GLY A 115 2.24 -1.26 24.43
N GLN A 116 2.94 -0.67 23.46
CA GLN A 116 2.72 0.71 23.00
C GLN A 116 2.38 0.73 21.52
N ASN A 117 1.47 1.63 21.12
CA ASN A 117 1.15 1.84 19.72
C ASN A 117 2.39 2.26 18.92
N VAL A 118 2.45 1.81 17.67
CA VAL A 118 3.55 2.15 16.76
C VAL A 118 3.24 3.42 15.98
N ASP A 119 4.25 4.28 15.84
CA ASP A 119 4.19 5.48 15.01
C ASP A 119 4.54 5.12 13.55
N ARG A 120 3.87 5.72 12.57
CA ARG A 120 3.95 5.30 11.16
C ARG A 120 4.10 6.46 10.18
N HIS A 121 4.17 6.13 8.90
CA HIS A 121 3.92 7.07 7.83
C HIS A 121 2.53 7.70 7.96
N THR A 122 2.41 8.99 7.64
CA THR A 122 1.20 9.82 7.73
C THR A 122 0.71 10.15 9.12
N ASP A 123 1.26 9.49 10.15
CA ASP A 123 0.99 9.91 11.52
C ASP A 123 1.50 11.34 11.75
N LEU A 124 0.68 12.12 12.46
CA LEU A 124 0.89 13.53 12.72
C LEU A 124 1.96 13.72 13.78
N THR A 125 2.69 14.83 13.65
CA THR A 125 3.80 15.21 14.52
C THR A 125 3.75 16.70 14.83
N THR A 126 4.37 17.12 15.93
CA THR A 126 4.62 18.54 16.24
C THR A 126 6.10 18.72 16.63
N SER A 127 6.66 19.89 16.35
CA SER A 127 8.12 20.12 16.37
C SER A 127 8.58 21.17 17.38
N ASN A 128 9.90 21.24 17.55
CA ASN A 128 10.61 22.16 18.44
C ASN A 128 10.12 22.16 19.90
N HIS A 129 9.93 20.95 20.46
CA HIS A 129 9.43 20.77 21.83
C HIS A 129 10.49 21.03 22.91
N ALA A 130 10.08 21.72 23.98
CA ALA A 130 10.74 21.72 25.30
C ALA A 130 10.23 20.60 26.25
N SER A 131 9.22 19.84 25.79
CA SER A 131 8.48 18.77 26.50
C SER A 131 7.56 19.29 27.63
N PRO A 132 6.22 19.12 27.54
CA PRO A 132 5.43 18.58 26.42
C PRO A 132 4.97 19.64 25.40
N ALA A 133 5.28 20.92 25.63
CA ALA A 133 4.87 22.00 24.73
C ALA A 133 5.72 22.01 23.44
N ALA A 134 5.03 22.16 22.30
CA ALA A 134 5.60 22.37 20.97
C ALA A 134 5.68 23.86 20.64
N ASN A 135 6.69 24.28 19.87
CA ASN A 135 6.73 25.63 19.31
C ASN A 135 6.10 25.67 17.92
N ALA A 136 6.49 24.73 17.05
CA ALA A 136 5.77 24.40 15.82
C ALA A 136 4.58 23.46 16.16
N ALA A 137 3.52 24.06 16.69
CA ALA A 137 2.37 23.35 17.22
C ALA A 137 1.37 22.87 16.15
N VAL A 138 1.45 23.39 14.91
CA VAL A 138 0.63 22.91 13.79
C VAL A 138 1.05 21.47 13.46
N PRO A 139 0.14 20.48 13.54
CA PRO A 139 0.50 19.10 13.28
C PRO A 139 0.92 18.87 11.82
N MET A 140 2.03 18.15 11.63
CA MET A 140 2.64 17.86 10.33
C MET A 140 2.83 16.36 10.15
N VAL A 141 2.62 15.87 8.94
CA VAL A 141 2.74 14.44 8.64
C VAL A 141 4.19 13.96 8.67
N ASN A 142 4.43 12.83 9.33
CA ASN A 142 5.66 12.07 9.15
C ASN A 142 5.63 11.37 7.79
N THR A 143 6.51 11.80 6.89
CA THR A 143 6.63 11.24 5.54
C THR A 143 7.66 10.11 5.52
N ALA A 144 7.23 8.95 5.06
CA ALA A 144 8.03 7.76 4.86
C ALA A 144 7.45 7.06 3.61
N LYS A 145 7.68 5.77 3.41
CA LYS A 145 7.00 5.07 2.32
C LYS A 145 5.60 4.63 2.73
N TYR A 146 4.64 4.71 1.82
CA TYR A 146 3.48 3.83 1.90
C TYR A 146 3.92 2.39 1.70
N SER A 147 3.17 1.44 2.23
CA SER A 147 3.27 0.07 1.74
C SER A 147 3.14 0.13 0.21
N PRO A 148 4.05 -0.48 -0.58
CA PRO A 148 3.59 -0.97 -1.86
C PRO A 148 2.31 -1.75 -1.54
N VAL A 149 1.22 -1.50 -2.29
CA VAL A 149 -0.05 -2.22 -2.07
C VAL A 149 0.31 -3.64 -1.70
N GLN A 150 -0.13 -4.07 -0.51
CA GLN A 150 0.30 -5.31 0.10
C GLN A 150 -0.12 -6.47 -0.81
N GLN A 151 0.62 -6.70 -1.90
CA GLN A 151 0.89 -8.03 -2.39
C GLN A 151 1.33 -8.73 -1.13
N ASP A 152 0.56 -9.68 -0.65
CA ASP A 152 1.12 -10.71 0.18
C ASP A 152 2.26 -11.31 -0.69
N ALA A 153 3.48 -10.77 -0.54
CA ALA A 153 4.49 -10.53 -1.59
C ALA A 153 5.18 -11.80 -2.12
N LYS A 154 4.58 -12.94 -1.82
CA LYS A 154 4.72 -14.29 -2.33
C LYS A 154 3.70 -15.04 -1.50
N VAL A 155 2.65 -15.59 -2.11
CA VAL A 155 1.96 -16.68 -1.42
C VAL A 155 3.01 -17.78 -1.22
N PRO A 156 3.44 -18.08 0.01
CA PRO A 156 4.48 -19.06 0.24
C PRO A 156 3.94 -20.41 -0.23
N GLY A 157 4.65 -21.07 -1.12
CA GLY A 157 4.25 -22.38 -1.62
C GLY A 157 5.27 -22.91 -2.60
N LYS A 158 5.04 -24.13 -3.05
CA LYS A 158 5.97 -24.87 -3.91
C LYS A 158 5.91 -24.40 -5.36
N HIS A 159 4.79 -23.81 -5.78
CA HIS A 159 4.51 -23.53 -7.18
C HIS A 159 4.53 -22.04 -7.51
N LYS A 160 5.10 -21.72 -8.69
CA LYS A 160 5.08 -20.39 -9.31
C LYS A 160 3.87 -20.27 -10.24
N CYS A 161 3.50 -19.04 -10.60
CA CYS A 161 2.47 -18.81 -11.60
C CYS A 161 2.96 -19.27 -12.98
N GLU A 162 2.33 -20.30 -13.55
CA GLU A 162 2.68 -20.81 -14.89
C GLU A 162 2.41 -19.82 -16.02
N CYS A 163 1.60 -18.78 -15.77
CA CYS A 163 1.25 -17.80 -16.79
C CYS A 163 2.33 -16.72 -16.99
N CYS A 164 2.93 -16.22 -15.89
CA CYS A 164 3.94 -15.16 -15.94
C CYS A 164 5.33 -15.60 -15.46
N GLY A 165 5.46 -16.82 -14.91
CA GLY A 165 6.70 -17.31 -14.28
C GLY A 165 7.01 -16.68 -12.91
N GLY A 166 6.16 -15.77 -12.43
CA GLY A 166 6.31 -15.05 -11.16
C GLY A 166 5.78 -15.80 -9.95
N ALA A 167 5.64 -15.09 -8.82
CA ALA A 167 5.03 -15.63 -7.62
C ALA A 167 3.57 -16.04 -7.85
N ALA A 168 3.08 -17.00 -7.06
CA ALA A 168 1.68 -17.39 -7.09
C ALA A 168 0.77 -16.24 -6.62
N HIS A 169 -0.41 -16.15 -7.22
CA HIS A 169 -1.43 -15.14 -6.97
C HIS A 169 -2.51 -15.60 -5.98
N SER A 170 -2.49 -16.88 -5.56
CA SER A 170 -3.35 -17.43 -4.52
C SER A 170 -2.70 -18.62 -3.81
N LYS A 171 -3.19 -18.97 -2.61
CA LYS A 171 -2.79 -20.17 -1.84
C LYS A 171 -3.00 -21.44 -2.64
N ALA A 172 -4.15 -21.57 -3.28
CA ALA A 172 -4.45 -22.70 -4.15
C ALA A 172 -3.40 -22.82 -5.27
N GLN A 173 -3.04 -21.69 -5.91
CA GLN A 173 -1.99 -21.71 -6.93
C GLN A 173 -0.61 -22.07 -6.35
N ALA A 174 -0.25 -21.55 -5.18
CA ALA A 174 1.02 -21.83 -4.53
C ALA A 174 1.16 -23.31 -4.11
N ASN A 175 0.02 -23.98 -3.87
CA ASN A 175 -0.09 -25.41 -3.58
C ASN A 175 -0.25 -26.30 -4.83
N GLY A 176 -0.43 -25.71 -6.03
CA GLY A 176 -0.70 -26.45 -7.25
C GLY A 176 -2.13 -26.99 -7.36
N GLU A 177 -3.04 -26.48 -6.54
CA GLU A 177 -4.46 -26.85 -6.51
C GLU A 177 -5.24 -25.99 -7.51
N TYR A 178 -5.63 -26.58 -8.63
CA TYR A 178 -6.45 -25.93 -9.65
C TYR A 178 -7.77 -26.67 -9.87
N MET A 179 -8.73 -25.97 -10.43
CA MET A 179 -10.04 -26.50 -10.77
C MET A 179 -10.34 -26.32 -12.27
N THR A 180 -11.37 -27.03 -12.75
CA THR A 180 -11.88 -26.85 -14.11
C THR A 180 -12.72 -25.57 -14.22
N GLU A 181 -12.95 -25.11 -15.46
CA GLU A 181 -13.87 -23.99 -15.72
C GLU A 181 -15.28 -24.30 -15.19
N ASP A 182 -15.75 -25.53 -15.39
CA ASP A 182 -17.06 -25.98 -14.93
C ASP A 182 -17.18 -25.95 -13.41
N GLN A 183 -16.14 -26.35 -12.69
CA GLN A 183 -16.08 -26.25 -11.22
C GLN A 183 -16.07 -24.79 -10.75
N PHE A 184 -15.29 -23.92 -11.41
CA PHE A 184 -15.24 -22.50 -11.06
C PHE A 184 -16.60 -21.84 -11.25
N TYR A 185 -17.23 -22.02 -12.42
CA TYR A 185 -18.51 -21.40 -12.75
C TYR A 185 -19.72 -22.14 -12.19
N GLY A 186 -19.55 -23.35 -11.66
CA GLY A 186 -20.65 -24.17 -11.14
C GLY A 186 -21.69 -24.51 -12.21
N THR A 187 -21.23 -24.91 -13.39
CA THR A 187 -22.10 -25.18 -14.56
C THR A 187 -22.91 -26.46 -14.40
N ALA A 188 -22.42 -27.41 -13.60
CA ALA A 188 -23.13 -28.63 -13.25
C ALA A 188 -24.31 -28.36 -12.30
N GLU A 189 -24.14 -27.43 -11.36
CA GLU A 189 -25.14 -27.09 -10.35
C GLU A 189 -26.17 -26.09 -10.87
N ASN A 190 -25.78 -25.20 -11.79
CA ASN A 190 -26.66 -24.18 -12.33
C ASN A 190 -26.53 -24.07 -13.87
N PRO A 191 -27.51 -24.63 -14.63
CA PRO A 191 -27.53 -24.54 -16.09
C PRO A 191 -27.53 -23.11 -16.64
N LYS A 192 -27.99 -22.12 -15.86
CA LYS A 192 -27.93 -20.71 -16.28
C LYS A 192 -26.48 -20.22 -16.41
N ASN A 193 -25.57 -20.72 -15.58
CA ASN A 193 -24.16 -20.38 -15.66
C ASN A 193 -23.58 -20.92 -16.97
N ALA A 194 -23.87 -22.18 -17.30
CA ALA A 194 -23.48 -22.78 -18.58
C ALA A 194 -24.00 -21.97 -19.79
N ALA A 195 -25.24 -21.46 -19.71
CA ALA A 195 -25.82 -20.62 -20.76
C ALA A 195 -25.08 -19.29 -20.94
N VAL A 196 -24.59 -18.65 -19.87
CA VAL A 196 -23.76 -17.43 -19.96
C VAL A 196 -22.44 -17.73 -20.68
N LEU A 197 -21.76 -18.82 -20.31
CA LEU A 197 -20.52 -19.24 -20.94
C LEU A 197 -20.73 -19.55 -22.44
N ALA A 198 -21.83 -20.23 -22.78
CA ALA A 198 -22.20 -20.54 -24.15
C ALA A 198 -22.45 -19.28 -24.98
N LYS A 199 -23.14 -18.26 -24.45
CA LYS A 199 -23.35 -16.96 -25.12
C LYS A 199 -22.03 -16.28 -25.47
N VAL A 200 -21.08 -16.28 -24.54
CA VAL A 200 -19.75 -15.68 -24.75
C VAL A 200 -19.00 -16.43 -25.86
N ARG A 201 -19.01 -17.77 -25.83
CA ARG A 201 -18.33 -18.61 -26.82
C ARG A 201 -18.96 -18.54 -28.22
N ALA A 202 -20.29 -18.41 -28.29
CA ALA A 202 -21.01 -18.25 -29.54
C ALA A 202 -20.74 -16.89 -30.22
N ASN A 203 -20.32 -15.86 -29.47
CA ASN A 203 -19.99 -14.57 -30.03
C ASN A 203 -18.53 -14.53 -30.53
N PRO A 204 -18.27 -14.49 -31.85
CA PRO A 204 -16.91 -14.55 -32.40
C PRO A 204 -16.05 -13.35 -32.00
N LYS A 205 -16.67 -12.21 -31.65
CA LYS A 205 -15.98 -10.99 -31.21
C LYS A 205 -15.63 -11.00 -29.72
N CYS A 206 -16.25 -11.87 -28.92
CA CYS A 206 -16.12 -11.88 -27.46
C CYS A 206 -15.69 -13.23 -26.87
N ARG A 207 -15.53 -14.28 -27.70
CA ARG A 207 -15.03 -15.59 -27.26
C ARG A 207 -13.68 -15.54 -26.56
N HIS A 208 -12.91 -14.47 -26.74
CA HIS A 208 -11.63 -14.27 -26.07
C HIS A 208 -11.77 -13.92 -24.58
N LEU A 209 -12.97 -13.61 -24.10
CA LEU A 209 -13.25 -13.37 -22.68
C LEU A 209 -13.10 -14.63 -21.81
N LEU A 210 -13.08 -15.81 -22.43
CA LEU A 210 -12.89 -17.09 -21.77
C LEU A 210 -11.68 -17.84 -22.37
N PRO A 211 -11.08 -18.77 -21.62
CA PRO A 211 -10.16 -19.74 -22.18
C PRO A 211 -10.82 -20.62 -23.25
N PRO A 212 -10.03 -21.18 -24.19
CA PRO A 212 -10.54 -22.14 -25.17
C PRO A 212 -11.20 -23.35 -24.51
N ALA A 213 -12.38 -23.74 -24.98
CA ALA A 213 -13.14 -24.88 -24.46
C ALA A 213 -12.43 -26.23 -24.71
N GLY A 214 -12.70 -27.21 -23.85
CA GLY A 214 -12.34 -28.62 -24.09
C GLY A 214 -10.84 -28.95 -23.97
N LYS A 215 -10.00 -28.00 -23.55
CA LYS A 215 -8.59 -28.24 -23.25
C LYS A 215 -8.38 -28.36 -21.75
N GLN A 216 -7.48 -29.25 -21.33
CA GLN A 216 -7.08 -29.29 -19.93
C GLN A 216 -6.50 -27.94 -19.50
N PRO A 217 -6.83 -27.45 -18.28
CA PRO A 217 -6.28 -26.19 -17.79
C PRO A 217 -4.75 -26.21 -17.75
N SER A 218 -4.10 -25.35 -18.53
CA SER A 218 -2.64 -25.26 -18.62
C SER A 218 -2.17 -23.80 -18.70
N GLY A 219 -1.04 -23.47 -18.08
CA GLY A 219 -0.47 -22.13 -18.16
C GLY A 219 -1.43 -21.06 -17.65
N CYS A 220 -1.75 -20.07 -18.51
CA CYS A 220 -2.67 -18.99 -18.21
C CYS A 220 -4.15 -19.39 -18.09
N ASN A 221 -4.51 -20.62 -18.44
CA ASN A 221 -5.91 -21.07 -18.51
C ASN A 221 -6.34 -21.89 -17.27
N LYS A 222 -5.57 -21.82 -16.18
CA LYS A 222 -5.87 -22.50 -14.92
C LYS A 222 -6.73 -21.64 -14.00
N TYR A 223 -7.76 -22.25 -13.41
CA TYR A 223 -8.63 -21.62 -12.42
C TYR A 223 -8.23 -22.06 -11.02
N TYR A 224 -8.28 -21.15 -10.07
CA TYR A 224 -7.89 -21.38 -8.68
C TYR A 224 -8.99 -20.90 -7.73
N VAL A 225 -9.13 -21.54 -6.58
CA VAL A 225 -9.88 -20.94 -5.47
C VAL A 225 -9.11 -19.69 -5.02
N THR A 226 -9.81 -18.57 -4.88
CA THR A 226 -9.24 -17.34 -4.33
C THR A 226 -10.16 -16.74 -3.29
N SER A 227 -9.58 -16.25 -2.21
CA SER A 227 -10.23 -15.38 -1.25
C SER A 227 -10.45 -13.97 -1.82
N LYS A 228 -11.32 -13.19 -1.18
CA LYS A 228 -11.55 -11.77 -1.54
C LYS A 228 -10.27 -10.93 -1.45
N ARG A 229 -9.42 -11.22 -0.46
CA ARG A 229 -8.12 -10.56 -0.28
C ARG A 229 -7.19 -10.86 -1.45
N GLU A 230 -7.05 -12.13 -1.83
CA GLU A 230 -6.22 -12.52 -2.98
C GLU A 230 -6.71 -11.90 -4.29
N LYS A 231 -8.03 -11.88 -4.52
CA LYS A 231 -8.62 -11.17 -5.67
C LYS A 231 -8.25 -9.69 -5.67
N ALA A 232 -8.42 -8.99 -4.54
CA ALA A 232 -8.08 -7.58 -4.43
C ALA A 232 -6.59 -7.33 -4.71
N ASN A 233 -5.71 -8.22 -4.24
CA ASN A 233 -4.27 -8.15 -4.54
C ASN A 233 -4.01 -8.25 -6.05
N ILE A 234 -4.66 -9.20 -6.74
CA ILE A 234 -4.57 -9.33 -8.20
C ILE A 234 -5.10 -8.08 -8.92
N GLU A 235 -6.18 -7.48 -8.42
CA GLU A 235 -6.74 -6.24 -8.98
C GLU A 235 -5.77 -5.07 -8.88
N ASN A 236 -5.10 -4.94 -7.73
CA ASN A 236 -4.09 -3.91 -7.50
C ASN A 236 -2.84 -4.14 -8.38
N ASP A 237 -2.40 -5.39 -8.52
CA ASP A 237 -1.29 -5.75 -9.41
C ASP A 237 -1.62 -5.40 -10.86
N TRP A 238 -2.84 -5.68 -11.29
CA TRP A 238 -3.29 -5.27 -12.60
C TRP A 238 -3.31 -3.74 -12.75
N ALA A 239 -3.79 -3.00 -11.75
CA ALA A 239 -3.82 -1.54 -11.80
C ALA A 239 -2.42 -0.94 -12.01
N ILE A 240 -1.40 -1.52 -11.37
CA ILE A 240 0.01 -1.13 -11.53
C ILE A 240 0.55 -1.51 -12.92
N ASN A 241 0.26 -2.72 -13.40
CA ASN A 241 0.81 -3.24 -14.66
C ASN A 241 0.07 -2.72 -15.91
N ARG A 242 -1.20 -2.30 -15.76
CA ARG A 242 -2.09 -1.91 -16.86
C ARG A 242 -1.51 -0.81 -17.75
N PRO A 243 -0.99 0.32 -17.23
CA PRO A 243 -0.45 1.38 -18.09
C PRO A 243 0.68 0.89 -19.00
N GLY A 244 1.58 0.04 -18.48
CA GLY A 244 2.67 -0.57 -19.24
C GLY A 244 2.14 -1.53 -20.31
N TYR A 245 1.19 -2.39 -19.95
CA TYR A 245 0.54 -3.30 -20.89
C TYR A 245 -0.18 -2.55 -22.02
N MET A 246 -0.95 -1.51 -21.70
CA MET A 246 -1.69 -0.72 -22.68
C MET A 246 -0.76 -0.03 -23.67
N ARG A 247 0.35 0.54 -23.19
CA ARG A 247 1.39 1.12 -24.05
C ARG A 247 2.00 0.07 -24.98
N TRP A 248 2.33 -1.09 -24.45
CA TRP A 248 2.97 -2.17 -25.21
C TRP A 248 2.05 -2.80 -26.26
N LYS A 249 0.75 -2.92 -25.97
CA LYS A 249 -0.26 -3.44 -26.90
C LYS A 249 -0.93 -2.36 -27.76
N GLU A 250 -0.49 -1.11 -27.66
CA GLU A 250 -1.08 0.03 -28.38
C GLU A 250 -2.60 0.14 -28.14
N VAL A 251 -3.04 -0.20 -26.93
CA VAL A 251 -4.46 -0.11 -26.53
C VAL A 251 -4.75 1.32 -26.09
N GLY A 252 -5.78 1.92 -26.69
CA GLY A 252 -6.21 3.29 -26.38
C GLY A 252 -6.52 3.51 -24.90
N GLN A 253 -6.21 4.70 -24.39
CA GLN A 253 -6.46 5.05 -22.99
C GLN A 253 -7.97 4.90 -22.66
N GLY A 254 -8.28 4.19 -21.57
CA GLY A 254 -9.66 3.90 -21.18
C GLY A 254 -10.29 2.66 -21.82
N GLU A 255 -9.67 2.04 -22.82
CA GLU A 255 -10.21 0.80 -23.41
C GLU A 255 -10.14 -0.38 -22.43
N PRO A 256 -11.18 -1.23 -22.36
CA PRO A 256 -11.23 -2.35 -21.44
C PRO A 256 -10.31 -3.48 -21.89
N VAL A 257 -9.66 -4.08 -20.90
CA VAL A 257 -8.81 -5.28 -21.05
C VAL A 257 -9.32 -6.31 -20.07
N ALA A 258 -9.90 -7.38 -20.60
CA ALA A 258 -10.44 -8.46 -19.81
C ALA A 258 -9.34 -9.46 -19.42
N HIS A 259 -9.62 -10.23 -18.37
CA HIS A 259 -8.80 -11.38 -17.98
C HIS A 259 -9.57 -12.65 -18.37
N ARG A 260 -8.93 -13.54 -19.14
CA ARG A 260 -9.57 -14.79 -19.64
C ARG A 260 -9.97 -15.69 -18.47
N VAL A 261 -8.99 -16.04 -17.64
CA VAL A 261 -9.23 -16.50 -16.29
C VAL A 261 -9.45 -15.26 -15.45
N PRO A 262 -10.62 -15.12 -14.80
CA PRO A 262 -10.92 -13.92 -14.04
C PRO A 262 -10.03 -13.80 -12.82
N LYS A 263 -9.85 -12.57 -12.33
CA LYS A 263 -9.09 -12.30 -11.10
C LYS A 263 -9.70 -13.03 -9.90
N ALA A 264 -11.02 -13.19 -9.89
CA ALA A 264 -11.78 -13.98 -8.93
C ALA A 264 -11.50 -15.50 -8.97
N ALA A 265 -10.71 -15.97 -9.94
CA ALA A 265 -10.24 -17.34 -10.08
C ALA A 265 -8.70 -17.42 -10.13
N GLY A 266 -7.99 -16.40 -9.60
CA GLY A 266 -6.52 -16.39 -9.61
C GLY A 266 -5.90 -16.00 -10.95
N GLY A 267 -6.67 -15.36 -11.82
CA GLY A 267 -6.21 -14.91 -13.14
C GLY A 267 -4.97 -14.03 -13.04
N CYS A 268 -3.93 -14.36 -13.81
CA CYS A 268 -2.67 -13.64 -13.79
C CYS A 268 -2.84 -12.18 -14.27
N PRO A 269 -2.32 -11.18 -13.53
CA PRO A 269 -2.46 -9.76 -13.88
C PRO A 269 -1.41 -9.27 -14.90
N SER A 270 -0.36 -10.05 -15.19
CA SER A 270 0.75 -9.62 -16.06
C SER A 270 1.02 -10.57 -17.22
N GLY A 271 0.56 -11.82 -17.13
CA GLY A 271 0.77 -12.82 -18.16
C GLY A 271 -0.06 -12.54 -19.41
N GLN A 272 0.61 -12.36 -20.54
CA GLN A 272 -0.02 -11.98 -21.81
C GLN A 272 -1.05 -13.00 -22.30
N GLY A 273 -0.90 -14.27 -21.94
CA GLY A 273 -1.88 -15.31 -22.28
C GLY A 273 -3.23 -15.13 -21.57
N ASN A 274 -3.26 -14.41 -20.44
CA ASN A 274 -4.48 -14.14 -19.69
C ASN A 274 -5.12 -12.78 -20.02
N LEU A 275 -4.35 -11.81 -20.51
CA LEU A 275 -4.84 -10.46 -20.79
C LEU A 275 -5.38 -10.34 -22.22
N ALA A 276 -6.58 -9.80 -22.38
CA ALA A 276 -7.23 -9.68 -23.69
C ALA A 276 -7.84 -8.28 -23.89
N PRO A 277 -7.28 -7.45 -24.80
CA PRO A 277 -7.93 -6.21 -25.21
C PRO A 277 -9.30 -6.55 -25.80
N THR A 278 -10.34 -5.97 -25.22
CA THR A 278 -11.72 -6.43 -25.45
C THR A 278 -12.55 -5.38 -26.19
N GLY A 279 -12.31 -4.10 -25.89
CA GLY A 279 -13.09 -3.00 -26.44
C GLY A 279 -14.55 -2.98 -25.97
N LYS A 280 -15.26 -1.89 -26.23
CA LYS A 280 -16.63 -1.68 -25.73
C LYS A 280 -17.68 -2.65 -26.29
N LYS A 281 -17.40 -3.33 -27.41
CA LYS A 281 -18.37 -4.22 -28.08
C LYS A 281 -18.75 -5.45 -27.25
N CYS A 282 -17.93 -5.82 -26.28
CA CYS A 282 -18.19 -6.96 -25.40
C CYS A 282 -18.61 -6.56 -23.99
N GLU A 283 -18.75 -5.27 -23.70
CA GLU A 283 -19.04 -4.72 -22.36
C GLU A 283 -20.26 -5.37 -21.70
N LYS A 284 -21.33 -5.63 -22.46
CA LYS A 284 -22.51 -6.34 -21.95
C LYS A 284 -22.19 -7.77 -21.49
N LEU A 285 -21.47 -8.54 -22.31
CA LEU A 285 -21.10 -9.93 -21.98
C LEU A 285 -20.04 -9.99 -20.88
N GLU A 286 -19.12 -9.03 -20.86
CA GLU A 286 -18.14 -8.85 -19.79
C GLU A 286 -18.84 -8.54 -18.47
N GLY A 287 -19.87 -7.68 -18.46
CA GLY A 287 -20.69 -7.39 -17.29
C GLY A 287 -21.45 -8.62 -16.77
N GLU A 288 -22.10 -9.39 -17.66
CA GLU A 288 -22.77 -10.65 -17.31
C GLU A 288 -21.79 -11.67 -16.70
N LEU A 289 -20.60 -11.82 -17.30
CA LEU A 289 -19.54 -12.69 -16.77
C LEU A 289 -19.02 -12.20 -15.43
N SER A 290 -18.75 -10.90 -15.29
CA SER A 290 -18.19 -10.32 -14.07
C SER A 290 -19.15 -10.52 -12.89
N ALA A 291 -20.45 -10.30 -13.08
CA ALA A 291 -21.46 -10.55 -12.04
C ALA A 291 -21.49 -12.03 -11.59
N LEU A 292 -21.36 -12.97 -12.54
CA LEU A 292 -21.26 -14.39 -12.24
C LEU A 292 -19.99 -14.73 -11.45
N GLN A 293 -18.85 -14.16 -11.84
CA GLN A 293 -17.54 -14.37 -11.19
C GLN A 293 -17.55 -13.85 -9.74
N GLU A 294 -18.14 -12.68 -9.49
CA GLU A 294 -18.32 -12.13 -8.14
C GLU A 294 -19.26 -12.98 -7.29
N THR A 295 -20.29 -13.58 -7.87
CA THR A 295 -21.16 -14.49 -7.14
C THR A 295 -20.39 -15.76 -6.73
N ARG A 296 -19.56 -16.29 -7.63
CA ARG A 296 -18.79 -17.52 -7.39
C ARG A 296 -17.69 -17.34 -6.34
N ILE A 297 -16.96 -16.23 -6.33
CA ILE A 297 -15.94 -16.00 -5.29
C ILE A 297 -16.53 -16.01 -3.88
N ASN A 298 -17.80 -15.60 -3.72
CA ASN A 298 -18.51 -15.65 -2.46
C ASN A 298 -19.01 -17.06 -2.07
N SER A 299 -19.05 -17.99 -3.01
CA SER A 299 -19.56 -19.35 -2.80
C SER A 299 -18.51 -20.36 -2.37
N PHE A 300 -17.22 -20.04 -2.52
CA PHE A 300 -16.14 -20.93 -2.07
C PHE A 300 -15.91 -20.79 -0.56
N PRO A 301 -15.58 -21.89 0.14
CA PRO A 301 -15.25 -21.83 1.56
C PRO A 301 -14.13 -20.81 1.79
N ARG A 302 -14.30 -19.94 2.79
CA ARG A 302 -13.22 -19.04 3.19
C ARG A 302 -12.11 -19.89 3.81
N PRO A 303 -10.86 -19.83 3.29
CA PRO A 303 -9.75 -20.46 3.98
C PRO A 303 -9.62 -19.81 5.36
N GLU A 304 -9.56 -20.63 6.40
CA GLU A 304 -9.26 -20.23 7.78
C GLU A 304 -7.90 -19.50 7.87
#